data_AF-A0A6C0LI54-F1
#
_entry.id   AF-A0A6C0LI54-F1
#
_cell.length_a   1.000
_cell.length_b   1.000
_cell.length_c   1.000
_cell.angle_alpha   90.00
_cell.angle_beta   90.00
_cell.angle_gamma   90.00
#
_symmetry.space_group_name_H-M   'P 1'
#
loop_
_entity.id
_entity.type
_entity.pdbx_description
1 polymer ?
#
loop_
_entity_poly.entity_id
_entity_poly.type
_entity_poly.pdbx_seq_one_letter_code
_entity_poly.pdbx_strand_id
1 'polypeptide(L)'
;MIKNNKMPCSNVSTETYTGKEQSPKRYGLSAEGFDINHDLEGFDGKIWTVQYKNNRKVWIRKNIMTIVTHEQPIITDNTIENTIDTNQITENNEEKEVVVAPSSNNHEEQKQEETVDTASDKKKTDYNIFVKYYLDKLKKEDTNKTANKVLFQQTTQEWARLKKNPDELKVIMAQLKK
;
A
#
# COMPACT_ATOMS: atom_id res chain seq x y z
N MET A 1 -7.48 -40.81 10.39
CA MET A 1 -8.21 -39.74 11.11
C MET A 1 -7.33 -38.50 11.18
N ILE A 2 -7.68 -37.43 10.46
CA ILE A 2 -6.97 -36.14 10.55
C ILE A 2 -7.44 -35.48 11.85
N LYS A 3 -6.56 -35.37 12.85
CA LYS A 3 -6.87 -34.63 14.08
C LYS A 3 -6.94 -33.15 13.76
N ASN A 4 -8.11 -32.54 13.95
CA ASN A 4 -8.27 -31.08 13.87
C ASN A 4 -7.63 -30.45 15.11
N ASN A 5 -6.38 -30.01 14.99
CA ASN A 5 -5.64 -29.29 16.04
C ASN A 5 -6.04 -27.81 16.08
N LYS A 6 -7.34 -27.51 16.15
CA LYS A 6 -7.83 -26.13 16.27
C LYS A 6 -7.95 -25.78 17.75
N MET A 7 -7.30 -24.70 18.16
CA MET A 7 -7.33 -24.17 19.53
C MET A 7 -8.22 -22.92 19.57
N PRO A 8 -8.95 -22.64 20.67
CA PRO A 8 -9.73 -21.42 20.82
C PRO A 8 -8.82 -20.19 20.94
N CYS A 9 -9.22 -19.07 20.34
CA CYS A 9 -8.52 -17.80 20.49
C CYS A 9 -8.66 -17.28 21.94
N SER A 10 -7.60 -16.66 22.47
CA SER A 10 -7.56 -16.17 23.86
C SER A 10 -8.46 -14.96 24.09
N ASN A 11 -8.67 -14.13 23.07
CA ASN A 11 -9.47 -12.92 23.19
C ASN A 11 -10.94 -13.12 22.80
N VAL A 12 -11.24 -14.14 22.01
CA VAL A 12 -12.60 -14.43 21.51
C VAL A 12 -12.80 -15.94 21.44
N SER A 13 -13.67 -16.48 22.29
CA SER A 13 -13.90 -17.93 22.43
C SER A 13 -14.63 -18.57 21.24
N THR A 14 -15.32 -17.76 20.42
CA THR A 14 -16.04 -18.23 19.22
C THR A 14 -15.12 -18.54 18.04
N GLU A 15 -13.90 -17.98 18.06
CA GLU A 15 -12.92 -18.12 17.00
C GLU A 15 -11.84 -19.13 17.39
N THR A 16 -11.33 -19.86 16.40
CA THR A 16 -10.27 -20.85 16.59
C THR A 16 -9.12 -20.61 15.63
N TYR A 17 -7.93 -21.06 16.02
CA TYR A 17 -6.71 -20.95 15.24
C TYR A 17 -5.96 -22.29 15.20
N THR A 18 -5.07 -22.44 14.23
CA THR A 18 -4.33 -23.69 13.97
C THR A 18 -2.85 -23.61 14.34
N GLY A 19 -2.36 -22.40 14.64
CA GLY A 19 -0.96 -22.12 14.94
C GLY A 19 -0.08 -22.04 13.69
N LYS A 20 -0.65 -22.19 12.49
CA LYS A 20 0.05 -22.09 11.20
C LYS A 20 -0.12 -20.73 10.52
N GLU A 21 -0.98 -19.88 11.08
CA GLU A 21 -1.24 -18.54 10.59
C GLU A 21 0.04 -17.68 10.65
N GLN A 22 0.20 -16.75 9.72
CA GLN A 22 1.29 -15.77 9.77
C GLN A 22 0.88 -14.51 10.54
N SER A 23 -0.43 -14.29 10.70
CA SER A 23 -1.00 -13.15 11.40
C SER A 23 -0.97 -13.32 12.93
N PRO A 24 -1.32 -12.27 13.70
CA PRO A 24 -1.45 -12.36 15.16
C PRO A 24 -2.37 -13.49 15.64
N LYS A 25 -3.26 -14.01 14.77
CA LYS A 25 -4.11 -15.17 15.03
C LYS A 25 -3.34 -16.41 15.46
N ARG A 26 -2.07 -16.57 15.06
CA ARG A 26 -1.22 -17.68 15.51
C ARG A 26 -1.00 -17.71 17.03
N TYR A 27 -1.05 -16.55 17.68
CA TYR A 27 -0.95 -16.42 19.14
C TYR A 27 -2.32 -16.51 19.82
N GLY A 28 -3.37 -16.90 19.08
CA GLY A 28 -4.74 -16.91 19.57
C GLY A 28 -5.38 -15.53 19.64
N LEU A 29 -4.86 -14.54 18.92
CA LEU A 29 -5.44 -13.20 18.85
C LEU A 29 -6.35 -13.08 17.62
N SER A 30 -7.65 -13.28 17.81
CA SER A 30 -8.65 -13.09 16.76
C SER A 30 -8.83 -11.60 16.45
N ALA A 31 -9.00 -11.26 15.17
CA ALA A 31 -9.27 -9.88 14.75
C ALA A 31 -10.62 -9.35 15.26
N GLU A 32 -11.54 -10.24 15.66
CA GLU A 32 -12.88 -9.87 16.13
C GLU A 32 -12.86 -9.10 17.46
N GLY A 33 -11.93 -9.43 18.35
CA GLY A 33 -11.80 -8.80 19.67
C GLY A 33 -11.10 -7.44 19.67
N PHE A 34 -10.75 -6.90 18.50
CA PHE A 34 -10.05 -5.63 18.36
C PHE A 34 -10.87 -4.65 17.51
N ASP A 35 -10.58 -3.36 17.65
CA ASP A 35 -11.17 -2.32 16.81
C ASP A 35 -10.57 -2.30 15.41
N ILE A 36 -11.32 -1.70 14.48
CA ILE A 36 -10.90 -1.57 13.08
C ILE A 36 -9.68 -0.65 13.02
N ASN A 37 -8.75 -0.94 12.11
CA ASN A 37 -7.45 -0.27 11.96
C ASN A 37 -6.49 -0.48 13.15
N HIS A 38 -6.82 -1.36 14.10
CA HIS A 38 -5.87 -1.78 15.11
C HIS A 38 -4.74 -2.59 14.44
N ASP A 39 -3.50 -2.25 14.77
CA ASP A 39 -2.31 -2.81 14.16
C ASP A 39 -1.56 -3.69 15.17
N LEU A 40 -1.15 -4.89 14.74
CA LEU A 40 -0.31 -5.80 15.52
C LEU A 40 0.72 -6.50 14.63
N GLU A 41 1.86 -6.82 15.21
CA GLU A 41 2.90 -7.61 14.54
C GLU A 41 2.49 -9.09 14.46
N GLY A 42 2.62 -9.67 13.27
CA GLY A 42 2.39 -11.09 13.03
C GLY A 42 3.63 -11.93 13.33
N PHE A 43 3.50 -13.25 13.18
CA PHE A 43 4.65 -14.16 13.30
C PHE A 43 5.70 -13.93 12.19
N ASP A 44 5.27 -13.38 11.05
CA ASP A 44 6.15 -13.03 9.93
C ASP A 44 6.95 -11.73 10.15
N GLY A 45 6.83 -11.09 11.32
CA GLY A 45 7.47 -9.81 11.62
C GLY A 45 6.88 -8.63 10.82
N LYS A 46 5.70 -8.82 10.21
CA LYS A 46 5.01 -7.78 9.44
C LYS A 46 3.86 -7.20 10.26
N ILE A 47 3.50 -5.96 9.97
CA ILE A 47 2.33 -5.33 10.56
C ILE A 47 1.06 -5.85 9.90
N TRP A 48 0.13 -6.33 10.71
CA TRP A 48 -1.21 -6.73 10.33
C TRP A 48 -2.21 -5.76 10.95
N THR A 49 -3.22 -5.39 10.18
CA THR A 49 -4.26 -4.46 10.60
C THR A 49 -5.63 -5.14 10.56
N VAL A 50 -6.50 -4.77 11.49
CA VAL A 50 -7.88 -5.28 11.53
C VAL A 50 -8.73 -4.53 10.51
N GLN A 51 -9.33 -5.27 9.57
CA GLN A 51 -10.25 -4.70 8.59
C GLN A 51 -11.51 -5.56 8.42
N TYR A 52 -12.56 -4.97 7.86
CA TYR A 52 -13.76 -5.71 7.49
C TYR A 52 -13.60 -6.44 6.16
N LYS A 53 -13.93 -7.73 6.15
CA LYS A 53 -14.06 -8.54 4.94
C LYS A 53 -15.23 -9.51 5.11
N ASN A 54 -16.18 -9.50 4.18
CA ASN A 54 -17.40 -10.32 4.23
C ASN A 54 -18.16 -10.18 5.58
N ASN A 55 -18.33 -8.94 6.04
CA ASN A 55 -19.01 -8.62 7.29
C ASN A 55 -18.37 -9.23 8.57
N ARG A 56 -17.09 -9.59 8.51
CA ARG A 56 -16.29 -10.04 9.66
C ARG A 56 -14.98 -9.28 9.73
N LYS A 57 -14.48 -9.06 10.95
CA LYS A 57 -13.16 -8.49 11.17
C LYS A 57 -12.09 -9.56 10.88
N VAL A 58 -11.10 -9.21 10.07
CA VAL A 58 -9.98 -10.09 9.68
C VAL A 58 -8.66 -9.35 9.73
N TRP A 59 -7.58 -10.09 9.96
CA TRP A 59 -6.22 -9.57 9.86
C TRP A 59 -5.82 -9.45 8.38
N ILE A 60 -5.40 -8.26 7.96
CA ILE A 60 -4.85 -7.98 6.63
C ILE A 60 -3.44 -7.39 6.77
N ARG A 61 -2.50 -7.84 5.94
CA ARG A 61 -1.13 -7.30 5.96
C ARG A 61 -1.14 -5.84 5.55
N LYS A 62 -0.55 -4.98 6.37
CA LYS A 62 -0.30 -3.57 6.05
C LYS A 62 1.03 -3.51 5.28
N ASN A 63 0.96 -3.33 3.97
CA ASN A 63 2.15 -3.04 3.18
C ASN A 63 2.53 -1.58 3.42
N ILE A 64 3.33 -1.33 4.45
CA ILE A 64 3.98 -0.05 4.63
C ILE A 64 5.14 -0.05 3.62
N MET A 65 4.86 0.40 2.40
CA MET A 65 5.95 0.79 1.51
C MET A 65 6.55 2.03 2.14
N THR A 66 7.76 1.93 2.70
CA THR A 66 8.49 3.11 3.15
C THR A 66 8.71 3.97 1.91
N ILE A 67 7.93 5.04 1.76
CA ILE A 67 8.20 6.04 0.74
C ILE A 67 9.51 6.68 1.17
N VAL A 68 10.62 6.28 0.55
CA VAL A 68 11.91 6.94 0.74
C VAL A 68 11.75 8.32 0.12
N THR A 69 11.41 9.31 0.95
CA THR A 69 11.42 10.72 0.57
C THR A 69 12.86 11.20 0.63
N HIS A 70 13.40 11.70 -0.48
CA HIS A 70 14.66 12.44 -0.44
C HIS A 70 14.41 13.79 0.23
N GLU A 71 14.97 13.99 1.43
CA GLU A 71 15.01 15.29 2.06
C GLU A 71 16.00 16.21 1.31
N GLN A 72 15.65 17.50 1.18
CA GLN A 72 16.59 18.49 0.67
C GLN A 72 17.47 18.98 1.83
N PRO A 73 18.79 19.08 1.66
CA PRO A 73 19.67 19.62 2.69
C PRO A 73 19.28 21.09 2.98
N ILE A 74 19.01 21.39 4.26
CA ILE A 74 18.65 22.74 4.71
C ILE A 74 19.88 23.66 4.71
N ILE A 75 21.07 23.09 4.87
CA ILE A 75 22.33 23.84 4.89
C ILE A 75 22.75 24.05 3.44
N THR A 76 22.62 25.29 2.98
CA THR A 76 23.37 25.79 1.82
C THR A 76 24.63 26.45 2.35
N ASP A 77 25.78 26.21 1.72
CA ASP A 77 27.12 26.61 2.20
C ASP A 77 27.37 28.14 2.30
N ASN A 78 26.31 28.96 2.28
CA ASN A 78 26.38 30.42 2.22
C ASN A 78 25.87 31.14 3.47
N THR A 79 25.76 30.49 4.63
CA THR A 79 25.43 31.20 5.88
C THR A 79 26.29 30.74 7.04
N ILE A 80 27.58 31.09 6.96
CA ILE A 80 28.40 31.29 8.15
C ILE A 80 28.64 32.80 8.26
N GLU A 81 27.66 33.52 8.79
CA GLU A 81 27.95 34.75 9.51
C GLU A 81 27.81 34.46 10.98
N ASN A 82 28.96 34.48 11.65
CA ASN A 82 29.11 34.38 13.09
C ASN A 82 28.33 35.52 13.76
N THR A 83 27.25 35.18 14.47
CA THR A 83 26.84 35.96 15.63
C THR A 83 26.69 35.02 16.80
N ILE A 84 27.74 35.00 17.61
CA ILE A 84 27.69 34.56 18.99
C ILE A 84 26.70 35.47 19.69
N ASP A 85 25.62 34.94 20.24
CA ASP A 85 25.04 35.52 21.44
C ASP A 85 24.52 34.44 22.39
N THR A 86 24.95 34.62 23.62
CA THR A 86 24.86 33.69 24.74
C THR A 86 23.62 34.01 25.56
N ASN A 87 23.00 32.96 26.12
CA ASN A 87 21.91 32.96 27.11
C ASN A 87 20.47 33.08 26.55
N GLN A 88 19.69 31.99 26.62
CA GLN A 88 18.89 31.69 27.81
C GLN A 88 18.29 30.28 27.71
N ILE A 89 18.63 29.45 28.71
CA ILE A 89 17.90 28.24 29.10
C ILE A 89 16.63 28.70 29.81
N THR A 90 15.46 28.20 29.42
CA THR A 90 14.33 28.06 30.35
C THR A 90 13.52 26.84 29.94
N GLU A 91 13.63 25.80 30.76
CA GLU A 91 12.69 24.68 30.86
C GLU A 91 11.31 25.22 31.23
N ASN A 92 10.24 24.69 30.64
CA ASN A 92 8.98 24.43 31.34
C ASN A 92 8.09 23.49 30.51
N ASN A 93 7.76 22.36 31.14
CA ASN A 93 6.70 21.44 30.76
C ASN A 93 5.33 22.13 30.91
N GLU A 94 4.41 21.92 29.97
CA GLU A 94 3.06 21.40 30.28
C GLU A 94 2.23 21.18 29.00
N GLU A 95 1.49 20.08 29.03
CA GLU A 95 0.57 19.57 28.02
C GLU A 95 -0.59 20.53 27.76
N LYS A 96 -1.03 20.65 26.49
CA LYS A 96 -2.46 20.76 26.19
C LYS A 96 -2.79 20.43 24.73
N GLU A 97 -3.65 19.42 24.66
CA GLU A 97 -4.41 18.88 23.54
C GLU A 97 -5.38 19.94 22.95
N VAL A 98 -5.31 20.22 21.64
CA VAL A 98 -6.49 20.60 20.82
C VAL A 98 -6.35 20.13 19.36
N VAL A 99 -7.27 19.23 19.06
CA VAL A 99 -7.89 18.70 17.85
C VAL A 99 -8.06 19.59 16.59
N VAL A 100 -8.26 18.89 15.45
CA VAL A 100 -8.83 19.23 14.10
C VAL A 100 -7.88 20.00 13.14
N ALA A 101 -7.57 19.59 11.90
CA ALA A 101 -8.27 18.77 10.90
C ALA A 101 -7.27 18.11 9.90
N PRO A 102 -7.47 16.85 9.46
CA PRO A 102 -6.74 16.31 8.31
C PRO A 102 -7.43 16.70 7.00
N SER A 103 -6.71 17.43 6.15
CA SER A 103 -7.13 17.78 4.79
C SER A 103 -7.20 16.52 3.91
N SER A 104 -8.33 16.34 3.25
CA SER A 104 -8.68 15.22 2.37
C SER A 104 -7.66 14.99 1.25
N ASN A 105 -7.01 13.83 1.26
CA ASN A 105 -6.37 13.26 0.08
C ASN A 105 -7.14 12.01 -0.36
N ASN A 106 -7.90 12.15 -1.43
CA ASN A 106 -8.49 11.04 -2.16
C ASN A 106 -7.36 10.23 -2.84
N HIS A 107 -7.16 9.00 -2.40
CA HIS A 107 -6.45 7.99 -3.19
C HIS A 107 -7.36 6.78 -3.38
N GLU A 108 -7.97 6.69 -4.57
CA GLU A 108 -8.37 5.41 -5.15
C GLU A 108 -7.08 4.64 -5.47
N GLU A 109 -6.84 3.52 -4.77
CA GLU A 109 -5.85 2.55 -5.21
C GLU A 109 -6.46 1.15 -5.21
N GLN A 110 -6.50 0.62 -6.43
CA GLN A 110 -7.14 -0.62 -6.82
C GLN A 110 -6.23 -1.81 -6.51
N LYS A 111 -6.86 -2.83 -5.93
CA LYS A 111 -6.36 -4.18 -5.67
C LYS A 111 -5.91 -4.87 -6.96
N GLN A 112 -4.68 -5.37 -6.99
CA GLN A 112 -4.23 -6.38 -7.95
C GLN A 112 -4.32 -7.78 -7.32
N GLU A 113 -4.97 -8.69 -8.04
CA GLU A 113 -4.81 -10.14 -7.92
C GLU A 113 -4.60 -10.67 -9.35
N GLU A 114 -3.44 -11.29 -9.59
CA GLU A 114 -3.28 -12.25 -10.67
C GLU A 114 -4.10 -13.51 -10.33
N THR A 115 -4.88 -14.00 -11.29
CA THR A 115 -4.81 -15.42 -11.72
C THR A 115 -5.69 -15.67 -12.95
N VAL A 116 -5.06 -16.28 -13.96
CA VAL A 116 -5.53 -17.38 -14.82
C VAL A 116 -6.69 -17.11 -15.79
N ASP A 117 -6.38 -17.37 -17.06
CA ASP A 117 -7.28 -17.49 -18.20
C ASP A 117 -8.53 -18.32 -17.87
N THR A 118 -9.66 -17.64 -17.82
CA THR A 118 -10.96 -18.20 -18.23
C THR A 118 -11.66 -17.14 -19.07
N ALA A 119 -11.86 -17.47 -20.34
CA ALA A 119 -12.60 -16.69 -21.30
C ALA A 119 -14.02 -16.44 -20.77
N SER A 120 -14.23 -15.26 -20.21
CA SER A 120 -15.54 -14.65 -20.03
C SER A 120 -15.41 -13.24 -20.60
N ASP A 121 -16.32 -12.87 -21.50
CA ASP A 121 -16.35 -11.57 -22.19
C ASP A 121 -16.68 -10.43 -21.23
N LYS A 122 -15.79 -10.19 -20.26
CA LYS A 122 -15.80 -8.98 -19.45
C LYS A 122 -15.27 -7.86 -20.34
N LYS A 123 -16.10 -6.83 -20.55
CA LYS A 123 -15.71 -5.62 -21.28
C LYS A 123 -14.38 -5.13 -20.72
N LYS A 124 -13.33 -5.17 -21.55
CA LYS A 124 -12.00 -4.69 -21.17
C LYS A 124 -12.10 -3.19 -20.93
N THR A 125 -11.67 -2.74 -19.75
CA THR A 125 -11.58 -1.31 -19.45
C THR A 125 -10.46 -0.67 -20.25
N ASP A 126 -10.52 0.65 -20.41
CA ASP A 126 -9.48 1.41 -21.12
C ASP A 126 -8.09 1.20 -20.50
N TYR A 127 -8.02 1.11 -19.18
CA TYR A 127 -6.81 0.76 -18.45
C TYR A 127 -6.28 -0.63 -18.84
N ASN A 128 -7.15 -1.66 -18.87
CA ASN A 128 -6.72 -3.02 -19.22
C ASN A 128 -6.18 -3.10 -20.66
N ILE A 129 -6.79 -2.34 -21.58
CA ILE A 129 -6.34 -2.24 -22.96
C ILE A 129 -4.96 -1.55 -23.02
N PHE A 130 -4.80 -0.43 -22.32
CA PHE A 130 -3.56 0.32 -22.26
C PHE A 130 -2.42 -0.50 -21.66
N VAL A 131 -2.63 -1.13 -20.49
CA VAL A 131 -1.60 -1.90 -19.79
C VAL A 131 -1.07 -3.02 -20.65
N LYS A 132 -1.97 -3.75 -21.34
CA LYS A 132 -1.56 -4.83 -22.25
C LYS A 132 -0.67 -4.28 -23.38
N TYR A 133 -1.13 -3.23 -24.06
CA TYR A 133 -0.39 -2.63 -25.16
C TYR A 133 0.98 -2.10 -24.74
N TYR A 134 1.02 -1.35 -23.63
CA TYR A 134 2.24 -0.68 -23.19
C TYR A 134 3.27 -1.67 -22.65
N LEU A 135 2.83 -2.71 -21.94
CA LEU A 135 3.71 -3.82 -21.56
C LEU A 135 4.29 -4.56 -22.76
N ASP A 136 3.47 -4.84 -23.78
CA ASP A 136 3.93 -5.51 -25.00
C ASP A 136 4.89 -4.61 -25.79
N LYS A 137 4.67 -3.30 -25.80
CA LYS A 137 5.59 -2.30 -26.38
C LYS A 137 6.93 -2.31 -25.64
N LEU A 138 6.92 -2.17 -24.32
CA LEU A 138 8.13 -2.17 -23.49
C LEU A 138 8.92 -3.48 -23.64
N LYS A 139 8.25 -4.63 -23.66
CA LYS A 139 8.91 -5.94 -23.86
C LYS A 139 9.56 -6.09 -25.24
N LYS A 140 9.08 -5.38 -26.26
CA LYS A 140 9.68 -5.39 -27.61
C LYS A 140 10.90 -4.48 -27.68
N GLU A 141 10.86 -3.34 -27.00
CA GLU A 141 11.95 -2.36 -26.95
C GLU A 141 13.07 -2.81 -25.99
N ASP A 142 12.72 -3.61 -24.98
CA ASP A 142 13.64 -4.11 -23.97
C ASP A 142 14.50 -5.28 -24.48
N THR A 143 15.74 -4.97 -24.84
CA THR A 143 16.77 -5.94 -25.22
C THR A 143 17.48 -6.57 -24.02
N ASN A 144 17.35 -5.98 -22.82
CA ASN A 144 18.12 -6.35 -21.63
C ASN A 144 17.39 -7.30 -20.66
N LYS A 145 16.22 -7.84 -21.04
CA LYS A 145 15.39 -8.71 -20.19
C LYS A 145 15.14 -8.12 -18.80
N THR A 146 14.70 -6.88 -18.78
CA THR A 146 14.28 -6.16 -17.58
C THR A 146 13.17 -6.95 -16.87
N ALA A 147 13.23 -7.00 -15.55
CA ALA A 147 12.26 -7.73 -14.74
C ALA A 147 10.82 -7.23 -15.02
N ASN A 148 9.88 -8.15 -15.20
CA ASN A 148 8.49 -7.83 -15.53
C ASN A 148 7.86 -6.81 -14.54
N LYS A 149 8.23 -6.92 -13.26
CA LYS A 149 7.81 -5.98 -12.21
C LYS A 149 8.18 -4.53 -12.52
N VAL A 150 9.38 -4.29 -13.07
CA VAL A 150 9.86 -2.94 -13.41
C VAL A 150 9.11 -2.41 -14.64
N LEU A 151 8.91 -3.24 -15.66
CA LEU A 151 8.12 -2.87 -16.84
C LEU A 151 6.66 -2.53 -16.48
N PHE A 152 6.11 -3.29 -15.53
CA PHE A 152 4.78 -3.03 -15.00
C PHE A 152 4.71 -1.69 -14.25
N GLN A 153 5.70 -1.39 -13.41
CA GLN A 153 5.79 -0.11 -12.71
C GLN A 153 5.93 1.08 -13.68
N GLN A 154 6.70 0.94 -14.76
CA GLN A 154 6.78 1.98 -15.81
C GLN A 154 5.43 2.19 -16.49
N THR A 155 4.71 1.10 -16.78
CA THR A 155 3.38 1.15 -17.37
C THR A 155 2.38 1.90 -16.49
N THR A 156 2.38 1.68 -15.17
CA THR A 156 1.47 2.39 -14.26
C THR A 156 1.82 3.87 -14.11
N GLN A 157 3.11 4.22 -14.09
CA GLN A 157 3.57 5.61 -14.07
C GLN A 157 3.13 6.37 -15.32
N GLU A 158 3.25 5.76 -16.50
CA GLU A 158 2.83 6.37 -17.76
C GLU A 158 1.31 6.53 -17.83
N TRP A 159 0.53 5.56 -17.33
CA TRP A 159 -0.91 5.74 -17.19
C TRP A 159 -1.26 6.93 -16.30
N ALA A 160 -0.58 7.09 -15.16
CA ALA A 160 -0.78 8.22 -14.26
C ALA A 160 -0.40 9.57 -14.90
N ARG A 161 0.66 9.60 -15.73
CA ARG A 161 1.04 10.77 -16.54
C ARG A 161 -0.05 11.12 -17.56
N LEU A 162 -0.53 10.13 -18.31
CA LEU A 162 -1.57 10.31 -19.33
C LEU A 162 -2.92 10.73 -18.75
N LYS A 163 -3.24 10.31 -17.52
CA LYS A 163 -4.45 10.82 -16.83
C LYS A 163 -4.42 12.33 -16.56
N LYS A 164 -3.22 12.94 -16.49
CA LYS A 164 -3.08 14.40 -16.36
C LYS A 164 -3.27 15.12 -17.70
N ASN A 165 -3.06 14.42 -18.82
CA ASN A 165 -3.20 14.94 -20.19
C ASN A 165 -4.29 14.17 -20.96
N PRO A 166 -5.58 14.52 -20.80
CA PRO A 166 -6.70 13.75 -21.36
C PRO A 166 -6.72 13.69 -22.90
N ASP A 167 -6.13 14.67 -23.59
CA ASP A 167 -6.09 14.69 -25.05
C ASP A 167 -5.09 13.66 -25.61
N GLU A 168 -3.89 13.55 -25.01
CA GLU A 168 -2.93 12.49 -25.33
C GLU A 168 -3.55 11.10 -25.10
N LEU A 169 -4.29 10.94 -23.98
CA LEU A 169 -4.94 9.69 -23.65
C LEU A 169 -6.00 9.30 -24.69
N LYS A 170 -6.83 10.24 -25.16
CA LYS A 170 -7.81 9.97 -26.21
C LYS A 170 -7.16 9.52 -27.51
N VAL A 171 -6.06 10.16 -27.93
CA VAL A 171 -5.33 9.80 -29.16
C VAL A 171 -4.78 8.37 -29.06
N ILE A 172 -4.13 8.03 -27.94
CA ILE A 172 -3.58 6.69 -27.73
C ILE A 172 -4.72 5.66 -27.71
N MET A 173 -5.79 5.90 -26.95
CA MET A 173 -6.91 4.96 -26.89
C MET A 173 -7.63 4.80 -28.23
N ALA A 174 -7.69 5.84 -29.06
CA ALA A 174 -8.24 5.77 -30.42
C ALA A 174 -7.36 4.91 -31.36
N GLN A 175 -6.03 4.97 -31.20
CA GLN A 175 -5.11 4.09 -31.95
C GLN A 175 -5.23 2.62 -31.53
N LEU A 176 -5.51 2.35 -30.25
CA LEU A 176 -5.59 0.99 -29.70
C LEU A 176 -6.93 0.27 -29.96
N LYS A 177 -8.00 1.04 -30.21
CA LYS A 177 -9.36 0.52 -30.48
C LYS A 177 -9.67 0.39 -31.97
N LYS A 178 -8.70 0.68 -32.84
CA LYS A 178 -8.81 0.57 -34.29
C LYS A 178 -8.49 -0.84 -34.76
#